data_AF-A0A6I5C9F4-F1
#
_entry.id   AF-A0A6I5C9F4-F1
#
_cell.length_a   1.000
_cell.length_b   1.000
_cell.length_c   1.000
_cell.angle_alpha   90.00
_cell.angle_beta   90.00
_cell.angle_gamma   90.00
#
_symmetry.space_group_name_H-M   'P 1'
#
loop_
_entity.id
_entity.type
_entity.pdbx_description
1 polymer ?
#
loop_
_entity_poly.entity_id
_entity_poly.type
_entity_poly.pdbx_seq_one_letter_code
_entity_poly.pdbx_strand_id
1 'polypeptide(L)'
;GPSEGTVLLSGGGALAAVLARHLVAAHGVRHLLVLSRRGADAPGLPELTAELAGAGAELTAVRCDVANRQALAAALAAVPERHPLCAVIHTAGVLDDGLLDGLTGERTAAVLRPKLDAAHHLDRLTRGADLSAFVVFSSAAGVLGSPGQASYSAANAALDALMAERRRLGLPGLSLAWGPWERVGGMTAELGGAERRRIDRRGARGLSDEEAMALLDAVCAADAAPVEDGSP
;
A
#
# COMPACT_ATOMS: atom_id res chain seq x y z
N GLY A 1 -20.55 7.79 2.82
CA GLY A 1 -19.87 6.63 3.47
C GLY A 1 -18.86 5.98 2.52
N PRO A 2 -18.15 4.88 2.88
CA PRO A 2 -17.17 4.24 1.99
C PRO A 2 -17.74 3.73 0.66
N SER A 3 -19.06 3.48 0.60
CA SER A 3 -19.77 3.15 -0.64
C SER A 3 -19.99 4.32 -1.59
N GLU A 4 -19.88 5.56 -1.12
CA GLU A 4 -20.10 6.78 -1.93
C GLU A 4 -18.80 7.48 -2.31
N GLY A 5 -17.71 7.22 -1.59
CA GLY A 5 -16.38 7.78 -1.86
C GLY A 5 -15.49 6.84 -2.68
N THR A 6 -14.40 7.39 -3.20
CA THR A 6 -13.38 6.67 -3.96
C THR A 6 -12.22 6.23 -3.05
N VAL A 7 -11.86 4.95 -3.10
CA VAL A 7 -10.65 4.42 -2.46
C VAL A 7 -9.52 4.34 -3.49
N LEU A 8 -8.40 5.01 -3.20
CA LEU A 8 -7.20 4.96 -4.03
C LEU A 8 -6.29 3.83 -3.58
N LEU A 9 -5.98 2.91 -4.51
CA LEU A 9 -4.96 1.87 -4.35
C LEU A 9 -3.76 2.23 -5.23
N SER A 10 -2.60 2.47 -4.63
CA SER A 10 -1.37 2.67 -5.40
C SER A 10 -0.46 1.45 -5.32
N GLY A 11 0.10 1.07 -6.48
CA GLY A 11 0.80 -0.20 -6.63
C GLY A 11 -0.17 -1.23 -7.18
N GLY A 12 -0.12 -1.47 -8.49
CA GLY A 12 -1.03 -2.39 -9.16
C GLY A 12 -0.61 -3.85 -9.04
N GLY A 13 -1.17 -4.70 -9.91
CA GLY A 13 -0.90 -6.14 -9.89
C GLY A 13 -1.67 -6.83 -8.79
N ALA A 14 -1.19 -7.99 -8.38
CA ALA A 14 -2.08 -8.93 -7.72
C ALA A 14 -2.28 -8.69 -6.21
N LEU A 15 -1.46 -7.88 -5.53
CA LEU A 15 -1.79 -7.38 -4.19
C LEU A 15 -2.94 -6.35 -4.23
N ALA A 16 -2.93 -5.43 -5.21
CA ALA A 16 -4.08 -4.53 -5.42
C ALA A 16 -5.35 -5.29 -5.76
N ALA A 17 -5.25 -6.42 -6.48
CA ALA A 17 -6.40 -7.25 -6.78
C ALA A 17 -7.01 -7.88 -5.51
N VAL A 18 -6.17 -8.39 -4.60
CA VAL A 18 -6.62 -8.91 -3.28
C VAL A 18 -7.31 -7.81 -2.48
N LEU A 19 -6.68 -6.65 -2.36
CA LEU A 19 -7.24 -5.50 -1.65
C LEU A 19 -8.56 -5.03 -2.25
N ALA A 20 -8.63 -4.90 -3.59
CA ALA A 20 -9.84 -4.44 -4.26
C ALA A 20 -11.01 -5.40 -4.02
N ARG A 21 -10.80 -6.71 -4.11
CA ARG A 21 -11.82 -7.71 -3.79
C ARG A 21 -12.28 -7.61 -2.34
N HIS A 22 -11.32 -7.55 -1.42
CA HIS A 22 -11.61 -7.46 0.01
C HIS A 22 -12.43 -6.21 0.35
N LEU A 23 -12.02 -5.04 -0.15
CA LEU A 23 -12.72 -3.77 0.08
C LEU A 23 -14.15 -3.77 -0.50
N VAL A 24 -14.36 -4.39 -1.66
CA VAL A 24 -15.69 -4.47 -2.28
C VAL A 24 -16.60 -5.44 -1.52
N ALA A 25 -16.07 -6.59 -1.12
CA ALA A 25 -16.82 -7.67 -0.48
C ALA A 25 -17.09 -7.41 1.01
N ALA A 26 -16.05 -7.03 1.77
CA ALA A 26 -16.13 -6.87 3.23
C ALA A 26 -16.56 -5.45 3.64
N HIS A 27 -16.14 -4.42 2.90
CA HIS A 27 -16.36 -3.02 3.28
C HIS A 27 -17.37 -2.28 2.41
N GLY A 28 -17.93 -2.93 1.39
CA GLY A 28 -18.93 -2.35 0.51
C GLY A 28 -18.43 -1.17 -0.33
N VAL A 29 -17.12 -1.06 -0.55
CA VAL A 29 -16.55 -0.04 -1.45
C VAL A 29 -17.12 -0.22 -2.85
N ARG A 30 -17.46 0.90 -3.51
CA ARG A 30 -18.05 0.89 -4.86
C ARG A 30 -17.25 1.68 -5.88
N HIS A 31 -16.32 2.53 -5.46
CA HIS A 31 -15.46 3.28 -6.37
C HIS A 31 -14.00 3.08 -5.99
N LEU A 32 -13.22 2.52 -6.91
CA LEU A 32 -11.80 2.20 -6.74
C LEU A 32 -10.99 2.92 -7.80
N LEU A 33 -9.93 3.60 -7.38
CA LEU A 33 -8.92 4.18 -8.27
C LEU A 33 -7.59 3.43 -8.09
N VAL A 34 -7.17 2.67 -9.11
CA VAL A 34 -5.89 1.96 -9.10
C VAL A 34 -4.84 2.75 -9.88
N LEU A 35 -3.79 3.19 -9.19
CA LEU A 35 -2.66 3.89 -9.81
C LEU A 35 -1.45 2.95 -9.98
N SER A 36 -1.00 2.77 -11.22
CA SER A 36 0.23 2.02 -11.49
C SER A 36 0.89 2.45 -12.80
N ARG A 37 2.19 2.14 -12.97
CA ARG A 37 2.93 2.42 -14.22
C ARG A 37 2.37 1.69 -15.45
N ARG A 38 1.63 0.59 -15.25
CA ARG A 38 0.96 -0.16 -16.32
C ARG A 38 -0.48 0.30 -16.58
N GLY A 39 -1.11 0.98 -15.61
CA GLY A 39 -2.51 1.40 -15.74
C GLY A 39 -3.44 0.22 -16.06
N ALA A 40 -4.36 0.43 -17.00
CA ALA A 40 -5.30 -0.58 -17.49
C ALA A 40 -4.63 -1.83 -18.13
N ASP A 41 -3.39 -1.69 -18.60
CA ASP A 41 -2.63 -2.78 -19.23
C ASP A 41 -1.96 -3.72 -18.20
N ALA A 42 -2.24 -3.53 -16.90
CA ALA A 42 -1.72 -4.42 -15.88
C ALA A 42 -2.31 -5.85 -16.04
N PRO A 43 -1.48 -6.90 -16.00
CA PRO A 43 -1.98 -8.28 -16.13
C PRO A 43 -3.06 -8.61 -15.10
N GLY A 44 -4.17 -9.20 -15.55
CA GLY A 44 -5.31 -9.59 -14.71
C GLY A 44 -6.26 -8.45 -14.33
N LEU A 45 -5.97 -7.22 -14.74
CA LEU A 45 -6.79 -6.06 -14.39
C LEU A 45 -8.11 -5.99 -15.17
N PRO A 46 -8.19 -6.28 -16.49
CA PRO A 46 -9.47 -6.34 -17.19
C PRO A 46 -10.43 -7.36 -16.57
N GLU A 47 -9.92 -8.54 -16.19
CA GLU A 47 -10.71 -9.59 -15.53
C GLU A 47 -11.19 -9.13 -14.16
N LEU A 48 -10.32 -8.50 -13.35
CA LEU A 48 -10.69 -7.93 -12.06
C LEU A 48 -11.75 -6.84 -12.21
N THR A 49 -11.61 -5.94 -13.18
CA THR A 49 -12.59 -4.87 -13.42
C THR A 49 -13.96 -5.47 -13.75
N ALA A 50 -14.02 -6.50 -14.60
CA ALA A 50 -15.28 -7.18 -14.93
C ALA A 50 -15.88 -7.92 -13.73
N GLU A 51 -15.06 -8.59 -12.93
CA GLU A 51 -15.45 -9.27 -11.69
C GLU A 51 -16.10 -8.29 -10.70
N LEU A 52 -15.43 -7.16 -10.43
CA LEU A 52 -15.91 -6.15 -9.48
C LEU A 52 -17.15 -5.42 -10.00
N ALA A 53 -17.26 -5.19 -11.32
CA ALA A 53 -18.47 -4.67 -11.93
C ALA A 53 -19.68 -5.59 -11.72
N GLY A 54 -19.47 -6.92 -11.77
CA GLY A 54 -20.50 -7.91 -11.42
C GLY A 54 -20.95 -7.82 -9.95
N ALA A 55 -20.09 -7.31 -9.06
CA ALA A 55 -20.41 -7.03 -7.65
C ALA A 55 -20.91 -5.59 -7.41
N GLY A 56 -21.13 -4.80 -8.48
CA GLY A 56 -21.63 -3.43 -8.40
C GLY A 56 -20.58 -2.37 -8.08
N ALA A 57 -19.29 -2.69 -8.18
CA ALA A 57 -18.20 -1.75 -7.97
C ALA A 57 -17.52 -1.32 -9.28
N GLU A 58 -17.12 -0.07 -9.36
CA GLU A 58 -16.39 0.52 -10.48
C GLU A 58 -14.90 0.62 -10.12
N LEU A 59 -14.05 -0.02 -10.93
CA LEU A 59 -12.59 0.10 -10.84
C LEU A 59 -12.07 0.92 -12.02
N THR A 60 -11.51 2.08 -11.72
CA THR A 60 -10.78 2.91 -12.68
C THR A 60 -9.28 2.69 -12.50
N ALA A 61 -8.60 2.26 -13.56
CA ALA A 61 -7.15 2.09 -13.54
C ALA A 61 -6.46 3.18 -14.36
N VAL A 62 -5.57 3.95 -13.73
CA VAL A 62 -4.86 5.05 -14.37
C VAL A 62 -3.38 4.74 -14.44
N ARG A 63 -2.80 4.96 -15.62
CA ARG A 63 -1.36 4.87 -15.83
C ARG A 63 -0.69 6.06 -15.14
N CYS A 64 -0.10 5.82 -13.98
CA CYS A 64 0.51 6.86 -13.14
C CYS A 64 1.73 6.30 -12.41
N ASP A 65 2.87 6.99 -12.51
CA ASP A 65 3.97 6.86 -11.56
C ASP A 65 3.68 7.77 -10.37
N VAL A 66 3.42 7.18 -9.21
CA VAL A 66 3.03 7.90 -7.99
C VAL A 66 4.18 8.74 -7.42
N ALA A 67 5.43 8.39 -7.76
CA ALA A 67 6.59 9.22 -7.46
C ALA A 67 6.69 10.46 -8.38
N ASN A 68 5.91 10.55 -9.46
CA ASN A 68 5.77 11.76 -10.25
C ASN A 68 4.62 12.62 -9.70
N ARG A 69 4.98 13.68 -8.97
CA ARG A 69 4.02 14.60 -8.33
C ARG A 69 3.00 15.19 -9.30
N GLN A 70 3.40 15.57 -10.51
CA GLN A 70 2.50 16.19 -11.49
C GLN A 70 1.51 15.17 -12.04
N ALA A 71 1.98 13.97 -12.38
CA ALA A 71 1.12 12.89 -12.84
C ALA A 71 0.10 12.47 -11.76
N LEU A 72 0.56 12.37 -10.50
CA LEU A 72 -0.32 12.08 -9.36
C LEU A 72 -1.37 13.18 -9.15
N ALA A 73 -0.96 14.46 -9.20
CA ALA A 73 -1.90 15.57 -9.07
C ALA A 73 -2.97 15.54 -10.17
N ALA A 74 -2.59 15.26 -11.42
CA ALA A 74 -3.53 15.12 -12.53
C ALA A 74 -4.49 13.93 -12.32
N ALA A 75 -3.99 12.79 -11.84
CA ALA A 75 -4.82 11.63 -11.54
C ALA A 75 -5.82 11.89 -10.39
N LEU A 76 -5.38 12.60 -9.34
CA LEU A 76 -6.25 12.99 -8.22
C LEU A 76 -7.31 14.01 -8.64
N ALA A 77 -6.97 14.98 -9.49
CA ALA A 77 -7.91 15.97 -10.02
C ALA A 77 -9.00 15.35 -10.92
N ALA A 78 -8.76 14.14 -11.45
CA ALA A 78 -9.74 13.41 -12.25
C ALA A 78 -10.74 12.60 -11.42
N VAL A 79 -10.58 12.54 -10.08
CA VAL A 79 -11.55 11.88 -9.20
C VAL A 79 -12.87 12.66 -9.24
N PRO A 80 -14.02 12.02 -9.55
CA PRO A 80 -15.29 12.73 -9.65
C PRO A 80 -15.72 13.35 -8.32
N GLU A 81 -16.18 14.60 -8.34
CA GLU A 81 -16.69 15.29 -7.14
C GLU A 81 -17.87 14.55 -6.48
N ARG A 82 -18.70 13.87 -7.28
CA ARG A 82 -19.81 13.03 -6.79
C ARG A 82 -19.35 11.82 -5.97
N HIS A 83 -18.11 11.37 -6.18
CA HIS A 83 -17.49 10.25 -5.48
C HIS A 83 -16.10 10.65 -4.99
N PRO A 84 -16.02 11.57 -4.02
CA PRO A 84 -14.75 12.17 -3.61
C PRO A 84 -13.80 11.13 -3.02
N LEU A 85 -12.50 11.39 -3.10
CA LEU A 85 -11.48 10.54 -2.48
C LEU A 85 -11.72 10.44 -0.97
N CYS A 86 -11.91 9.23 -0.45
CA CYS A 86 -12.18 9.00 0.98
C CYS A 86 -11.12 8.13 1.67
N ALA A 87 -10.29 7.39 0.92
CA ALA A 87 -9.20 6.63 1.50
C ALA A 87 -8.03 6.45 0.53
N VAL A 88 -6.83 6.28 1.10
CA VAL A 88 -5.60 5.97 0.36
C VAL A 88 -4.97 4.72 0.96
N ILE A 89 -4.66 3.74 0.12
CA ILE A 89 -3.86 2.57 0.49
C ILE A 89 -2.67 2.49 -0.46
N HIS A 90 -1.47 2.67 0.09
CA HIS A 90 -0.22 2.64 -0.63
C HIS A 90 0.49 1.31 -0.47
N THR A 91 0.47 0.52 -1.55
CA THR A 91 1.16 -0.78 -1.65
C THR A 91 2.27 -0.79 -2.68
N ALA A 92 2.52 0.33 -3.36
CA ALA A 92 3.57 0.41 -4.35
C ALA A 92 4.94 0.22 -3.69
N GLY A 93 5.74 -0.65 -4.28
CA GLY A 93 7.15 -0.77 -3.97
C GLY A 93 7.83 -1.61 -5.04
N VAL A 94 9.15 -1.55 -5.03
CA VAL A 94 10.04 -2.36 -5.85
C VAL A 94 11.10 -2.92 -4.91
N LEU A 95 11.47 -4.19 -5.08
CA LEU A 95 12.61 -4.77 -4.38
C LEU A 95 13.86 -4.62 -5.27
N ASP A 96 14.97 -4.20 -4.68
CA ASP A 96 16.32 -4.31 -5.27
C ASP A 96 17.27 -4.77 -4.14
N ASP A 97 17.39 -6.09 -3.98
CA ASP A 97 18.20 -6.72 -2.94
C ASP A 97 19.71 -6.59 -3.27
N GLY A 98 20.54 -6.29 -2.26
CA GLY A 98 21.99 -6.15 -2.43
C GLY A 98 22.76 -6.02 -1.11
N LEU A 99 23.98 -6.58 -1.05
CA LEU A 99 24.89 -6.37 0.08
C LEU A 99 25.27 -4.89 0.21
N LEU A 100 25.50 -4.42 1.45
CA LEU A 100 25.89 -3.03 1.77
C LEU A 100 27.06 -2.55 0.92
N ASP A 101 28.04 -3.42 0.67
CA ASP A 101 29.27 -3.12 -0.07
C ASP A 101 29.03 -2.86 -1.58
N GLY A 102 27.83 -3.16 -2.09
CA GLY A 102 27.41 -2.94 -3.48
C GLY A 102 26.30 -1.89 -3.65
N LEU A 103 25.98 -1.13 -2.59
CA LEU A 103 24.97 -0.08 -2.64
C LEU A 103 25.55 1.19 -3.27
N THR A 104 24.88 1.68 -4.31
CA THR A 104 25.14 3.00 -4.89
C THR A 104 23.99 3.95 -4.56
N GLY A 105 24.23 5.25 -4.68
CA GLY A 105 23.18 6.26 -4.51
C GLY A 105 22.00 6.05 -5.48
N GLU A 106 22.28 5.64 -6.71
CA GLU A 106 21.26 5.34 -7.73
C GLU A 106 20.37 4.15 -7.35
N ARG A 107 20.97 3.04 -6.88
CA ARG A 107 20.22 1.86 -6.42
C ARG A 107 19.37 2.18 -5.19
N THR A 108 19.92 2.96 -4.28
CA THR A 108 19.19 3.41 -3.09
C THR A 108 18.01 4.31 -3.46
N ALA A 109 18.21 5.28 -4.37
CA ALA A 109 17.15 6.14 -4.88
C ALA A 109 16.06 5.34 -5.61
N ALA A 110 16.43 4.30 -6.37
CA ALA A 110 15.47 3.45 -7.08
C ALA A 110 14.53 2.68 -6.12
N VAL A 111 15.00 2.28 -4.94
CA VAL A 111 14.19 1.62 -3.90
C VAL A 111 13.34 2.62 -3.10
N LEU A 112 13.93 3.77 -2.76
CA LEU A 112 13.26 4.80 -1.97
C LEU A 112 12.13 5.46 -2.75
N ARG A 113 12.37 5.82 -4.02
CA ARG A 113 11.45 6.61 -4.84
C ARG A 113 10.01 6.07 -4.91
N PRO A 114 9.76 4.77 -5.22
CA PRO A 114 8.39 4.26 -5.30
C PRO A 114 7.69 4.13 -3.95
N LYS A 115 8.41 4.22 -2.82
CA LYS A 115 7.87 4.15 -1.46
C LYS A 115 7.81 5.54 -0.82
N LEU A 116 8.96 6.14 -0.54
CA LEU A 116 9.09 7.38 0.20
C LEU A 116 8.58 8.59 -0.60
N ASP A 117 9.09 8.82 -1.81
CA ASP A 117 8.65 9.97 -2.61
C ASP A 117 7.17 9.84 -2.97
N ALA A 118 6.73 8.63 -3.33
CA ALA A 118 5.33 8.33 -3.61
C ALA A 118 4.43 8.62 -2.40
N ALA A 119 4.77 8.09 -1.21
CA ALA A 119 3.99 8.34 0.01
C ALA A 119 4.03 9.82 0.43
N HIS A 120 5.16 10.50 0.25
CA HIS A 120 5.27 11.94 0.53
C HIS A 120 4.39 12.78 -0.40
N HIS A 121 4.34 12.44 -1.70
CA HIS A 121 3.45 13.11 -2.64
C HIS A 121 1.99 12.81 -2.35
N LEU A 122 1.64 11.56 -2.06
CA LEU A 122 0.29 11.17 -1.65
C LEU A 122 -0.14 11.95 -0.41
N ASP A 123 0.69 11.99 0.64
CA ASP A 123 0.42 12.77 1.85
C ASP A 123 0.12 14.23 1.50
N ARG A 124 1.05 14.91 0.84
CA ARG A 124 0.92 16.35 0.56
C ARG A 124 -0.25 16.70 -0.35
N LEU A 125 -0.55 15.88 -1.36
CA LEU A 125 -1.61 16.16 -2.32
C LEU A 125 -3.01 15.78 -1.80
N THR A 126 -3.10 15.00 -0.71
CA THR A 126 -4.38 14.54 -0.17
C THR A 126 -4.73 15.13 1.19
N ARG A 127 -3.90 16.00 1.79
CA ARG A 127 -4.21 16.63 3.09
C ARG A 127 -5.51 17.47 3.12
N GLY A 128 -5.97 17.94 1.96
CA GLY A 128 -7.23 18.68 1.83
C GLY A 128 -8.46 17.78 1.59
N ALA A 129 -8.27 16.47 1.41
CA ALA A 129 -9.37 15.52 1.28
C ALA A 129 -9.81 15.03 2.66
N ASP A 130 -11.12 14.82 2.82
CA ASP A 130 -11.70 14.23 4.02
C ASP A 130 -11.50 12.71 4.00
N LEU A 131 -10.28 12.29 4.29
CA LEU A 131 -9.90 10.88 4.30
C LEU A 131 -10.34 10.23 5.61
N SER A 132 -10.99 9.07 5.53
CA SER A 132 -11.20 8.20 6.69
C SER A 132 -10.01 7.31 6.98
N ALA A 133 -9.17 7.03 5.97
CA ALA A 133 -7.99 6.19 6.12
C ALA A 133 -6.84 6.61 5.18
N PHE A 134 -5.62 6.53 5.70
CA PHE A 134 -4.39 6.62 4.91
C PHE A 134 -3.46 5.51 5.39
N VAL A 135 -3.35 4.43 4.62
CA VAL A 135 -2.62 3.22 4.99
C VAL A 135 -1.41 3.05 4.07
N VAL A 136 -0.25 2.76 4.63
CA VAL A 136 0.96 2.40 3.87
C VAL A 136 1.41 0.99 4.23
N PHE A 137 1.81 0.22 3.22
CA PHE A 137 2.37 -1.10 3.40
C PHE A 137 3.89 -0.98 3.56
N SER A 138 4.31 -1.07 4.82
CA SER A 138 5.70 -1.16 5.24
C SER A 138 6.12 -2.63 5.31
N SER A 139 7.26 -2.93 5.93
CA SER A 139 7.76 -4.29 6.11
C SER A 139 8.45 -4.44 7.45
N ALA A 140 8.33 -5.64 8.04
CA ALA A 140 9.06 -6.00 9.25
C ALA A 140 10.60 -5.81 9.11
N ALA A 141 11.13 -5.84 7.88
CA ALA A 141 12.54 -5.51 7.61
C ALA A 141 12.90 -4.06 8.02
N GLY A 142 11.97 -3.11 7.94
CA GLY A 142 12.17 -1.74 8.42
C GLY A 142 12.28 -1.61 9.94
N VAL A 143 11.70 -2.56 10.68
CA VAL A 143 11.66 -2.55 12.14
C VAL A 143 12.76 -3.42 12.74
N LEU A 144 12.94 -4.63 12.21
CA LEU A 144 13.87 -5.63 12.74
C LEU A 144 15.23 -5.62 12.03
N GLY A 145 15.32 -4.94 10.89
CA GLY A 145 16.44 -5.07 9.95
C GLY A 145 16.42 -6.40 9.21
N SER A 146 16.97 -6.41 7.99
CA SER A 146 17.20 -7.64 7.24
C SER A 146 18.58 -7.60 6.55
N PRO A 147 19.48 -8.59 6.77
CA PRO A 147 20.79 -8.60 6.16
C PRO A 147 20.72 -8.61 4.63
N GLY A 148 21.30 -7.59 3.98
CA GLY A 148 21.27 -7.40 2.53
C GLY A 148 20.10 -6.54 2.02
N GLN A 149 19.36 -5.88 2.92
CA GLN A 149 18.20 -5.07 2.58
C GLN A 149 18.24 -3.69 3.26
N ALA A 150 19.43 -3.07 3.32
CA ALA A 150 19.58 -1.79 4.02
C ALA A 150 18.69 -0.68 3.42
N SER A 151 18.70 -0.51 2.09
CA SER A 151 17.87 0.50 1.41
C SER A 151 16.38 0.22 1.54
N TYR A 152 15.98 -1.06 1.53
CA TYR A 152 14.58 -1.46 1.74
C TYR A 152 14.14 -1.23 3.20
N SER A 153 14.99 -1.56 4.16
CA SER A 153 14.72 -1.32 5.59
C SER A 153 14.60 0.18 5.86
N ALA A 154 15.49 1.00 5.31
CA ALA A 154 15.43 2.46 5.41
C ALA A 154 14.15 3.04 4.77
N ALA A 155 13.74 2.55 3.60
CA ALA A 155 12.51 2.98 2.95
C ALA A 155 11.27 2.71 3.82
N ASN A 156 11.19 1.53 4.42
CA ASN A 156 10.06 1.14 5.26
C ASN A 156 10.06 1.89 6.60
N ALA A 157 11.21 2.07 7.25
CA ALA A 157 11.32 2.89 8.47
C ALA A 157 10.92 4.36 8.20
N ALA A 158 11.25 4.90 7.03
CA ALA A 158 10.82 6.25 6.64
C ALA A 158 9.30 6.35 6.41
N LEU A 159 8.66 5.30 5.86
CA LEU A 159 7.19 5.23 5.78
C LEU A 159 6.55 5.21 7.17
N ASP A 160 7.10 4.43 8.10
CA ASP A 160 6.62 4.37 9.48
C ASP A 160 6.69 5.75 10.14
N ALA A 161 7.81 6.45 9.99
CA ALA A 161 7.98 7.82 10.49
C ALA A 161 7.02 8.83 9.85
N LEU A 162 6.76 8.71 8.54
CA LEU A 162 5.81 9.58 7.85
C LEU A 162 4.38 9.40 8.37
N MET A 163 3.97 8.16 8.67
CA MET A 163 2.64 7.90 9.24
C MET A 163 2.53 8.43 10.67
N ALA A 164 3.57 8.26 11.49
CA ALA A 164 3.63 8.85 12.83
C ALA A 164 3.49 10.38 12.78
N GLU A 165 4.16 11.06 11.84
CA GLU A 165 4.04 12.50 11.67
C GLU A 165 2.64 12.91 11.21
N ARG A 166 2.01 12.17 10.28
CA ARG A 166 0.60 12.42 9.89
C ARG A 166 -0.34 12.35 11.08
N ARG A 167 -0.20 11.33 11.94
CA ARG A 167 -1.00 11.20 13.17
C ARG A 167 -0.77 12.36 14.13
N ARG A 168 0.48 12.80 14.30
CA ARG A 168 0.81 13.97 15.14
C ARG A 168 0.14 15.26 14.66
N LEU A 169 -0.14 15.36 13.36
CA LEU A 169 -0.88 16.45 12.73
C LEU A 169 -2.40 16.28 12.76
N GLY A 170 -2.92 15.24 13.43
CA GLY A 170 -4.35 14.92 13.47
C GLY A 170 -4.91 14.36 12.17
N LEU A 171 -4.05 13.90 11.26
CA LEU A 171 -4.45 13.28 10.00
C LEU A 171 -4.45 11.75 10.13
N PRO A 172 -5.33 11.03 9.41
CA PRO A 172 -5.24 9.57 9.33
C PRO A 172 -3.87 9.14 8.81
N GLY A 173 -3.29 8.11 9.42
CA GLY A 173 -1.97 7.60 9.05
C GLY A 173 -1.66 6.29 9.74
N LEU A 174 -1.71 5.19 9.00
CA LEU A 174 -1.42 3.85 9.50
C LEU A 174 -0.29 3.23 8.68
N SER A 175 0.74 2.71 9.35
CA SER A 175 1.78 1.91 8.71
C SER A 175 1.68 0.45 9.13
N LEU A 176 1.63 -0.46 8.16
CA LEU A 176 1.56 -1.90 8.39
C LEU A 176 2.89 -2.55 8.01
N ALA A 177 3.69 -2.90 9.01
CA ALA A 177 4.98 -3.57 8.83
C ALA A 177 4.79 -5.07 8.59
N TRP A 178 4.43 -5.45 7.36
CA TRP A 178 4.12 -6.84 7.02
C TRP A 178 5.32 -7.78 7.18
N GLY A 179 5.04 -8.97 7.70
CA GLY A 179 5.88 -10.15 7.51
C GLY A 179 5.73 -10.75 6.11
N PRO A 180 6.34 -11.92 5.84
CA PRO A 180 6.22 -12.58 4.54
C PRO A 180 4.79 -13.10 4.29
N TRP A 181 4.36 -13.06 3.02
CA TRP A 181 3.10 -13.65 2.57
C TRP A 181 3.37 -14.94 1.77
N GLU A 182 2.45 -15.91 1.83
CA GLU A 182 2.59 -17.21 1.16
C GLU A 182 2.56 -17.11 -0.38
N ARG A 183 1.92 -16.05 -0.89
CA ARG A 183 1.63 -15.81 -2.31
C ARG A 183 2.86 -15.99 -3.22
N VAL A 184 2.67 -16.74 -4.30
CA VAL A 184 3.63 -16.90 -5.40
C VAL A 184 3.25 -15.94 -6.54
N GLY A 185 3.65 -14.66 -6.42
CA GLY A 185 3.44 -13.65 -7.48
C GLY A 185 3.53 -12.21 -6.99
N GLY A 186 4.05 -11.28 -7.79
CA GLY A 186 4.26 -9.87 -7.39
C GLY A 186 5.53 -9.68 -6.56
N MET A 187 5.53 -8.74 -5.60
CA MET A 187 6.71 -8.43 -4.77
C MET A 187 7.27 -9.66 -4.02
N THR A 188 6.42 -10.63 -3.65
CA THR A 188 6.86 -11.88 -3.02
C THR A 188 7.50 -12.88 -3.99
N ALA A 189 7.31 -12.71 -5.30
CA ALA A 189 8.05 -13.44 -6.32
C ALA A 189 9.43 -12.81 -6.59
N GLU A 190 9.59 -11.51 -6.27
CA GLU A 190 10.86 -10.78 -6.33
C GLU A 190 11.65 -10.82 -5.02
N LEU A 191 11.08 -11.37 -3.92
CA LEU A 191 11.85 -11.74 -2.75
C LEU A 191 12.97 -12.67 -3.23
N GLY A 192 14.20 -12.16 -3.28
CA GLY A 192 15.33 -12.94 -3.72
C GLY A 192 15.36 -14.26 -2.97
N GLY A 193 15.77 -15.34 -3.63
CA GLY A 193 15.70 -16.69 -3.04
C GLY A 193 16.34 -16.81 -1.65
N ALA A 194 17.16 -15.85 -1.22
CA ALA A 194 17.70 -15.75 0.12
C ALA A 194 16.65 -15.50 1.22
N GLU A 195 15.61 -14.69 0.99
CA GLU A 195 14.56 -14.40 1.99
C GLU A 195 13.62 -15.60 2.15
N ARG A 196 13.17 -16.18 1.03
CA ARG A 196 12.41 -17.44 1.00
C ARG A 196 13.15 -18.55 1.77
N ARG A 197 14.44 -18.75 1.47
CA ARG A 197 15.29 -19.73 2.17
C ARG A 197 15.54 -19.42 3.65
N ARG A 198 15.37 -18.16 4.13
CA ARG A 198 15.49 -17.82 5.55
C ARG A 198 14.19 -18.09 6.30
N ILE A 199 13.05 -17.79 5.69
CA ILE A 199 11.72 -18.08 6.21
C ILE A 199 11.54 -19.59 6.38
N ASP A 200 11.88 -20.36 5.35
CA ASP A 200 11.86 -21.82 5.38
C ASP A 200 12.78 -22.39 6.48
N ARG A 201 13.96 -21.79 6.69
CA ARG A 201 14.90 -22.21 7.76
C ARG A 201 14.45 -21.86 9.17
N ARG A 202 13.53 -20.92 9.35
CA ARG A 202 12.99 -20.52 10.66
C ARG A 202 11.67 -21.21 11.00
N GLY A 203 11.15 -22.09 10.12
CA GLY A 203 9.91 -22.82 10.35
C GLY A 203 8.65 -21.94 10.41
N ALA A 204 8.74 -20.68 9.98
CA ALA A 204 7.60 -19.77 9.93
C ALA A 204 6.94 -19.89 8.56
N ARG A 205 5.62 -20.13 8.51
CA ARG A 205 4.84 -20.00 7.28
C ARG A 205 4.55 -18.51 7.02
N GLY A 206 4.38 -18.16 5.74
CA GLY A 206 3.91 -16.82 5.39
C GLY A 206 2.45 -16.61 5.81
N LEU A 207 1.96 -15.39 5.71
CA LEU A 207 0.53 -15.07 5.83
C LEU A 207 -0.20 -15.44 4.53
N SER A 208 -1.38 -16.05 4.64
CA SER A 208 -2.30 -16.13 3.51
C SER A 208 -2.88 -14.76 3.18
N ASP A 209 -3.47 -14.61 1.99
CA ASP A 209 -4.12 -13.35 1.59
C ASP A 209 -5.29 -13.02 2.54
N GLU A 210 -6.07 -14.04 2.93
CA GLU A 210 -7.19 -13.91 3.86
C GLU A 210 -6.72 -13.52 5.26
N GLU A 211 -5.65 -14.12 5.77
CA GLU A 211 -5.07 -13.76 7.07
C GLU A 211 -4.56 -12.33 7.07
N ALA A 212 -3.90 -11.90 5.99
CA ALA A 212 -3.43 -10.54 5.88
C ALA A 212 -4.58 -9.53 5.78
N MET A 213 -5.66 -9.83 5.06
CA MET A 213 -6.84 -8.95 5.01
C MET A 213 -7.56 -8.89 6.36
N ALA A 214 -7.67 -10.00 7.09
CA ALA A 214 -8.22 -10.00 8.43
C ALA A 214 -7.38 -9.15 9.41
N LEU A 215 -6.05 -9.21 9.30
CA LEU A 215 -5.14 -8.37 10.08
C LEU A 215 -5.28 -6.89 9.70
N LEU A 216 -5.40 -6.56 8.41
CA LEU A 216 -5.66 -5.20 7.96
C LEU A 216 -6.94 -4.65 8.60
N ASP A 217 -8.02 -5.42 8.59
CA ASP A 217 -9.29 -5.02 9.18
C ASP A 217 -9.17 -4.81 10.69
N ALA A 218 -8.52 -5.73 11.40
CA ALA A 218 -8.34 -5.65 12.84
C ALA A 218 -7.55 -4.39 13.25
N VAL A 219 -6.49 -4.05 12.51
CA VAL A 219 -5.68 -2.86 12.82
C VAL A 219 -6.43 -1.58 12.46
N CYS A 220 -7.13 -1.53 11.32
CA CYS A 220 -7.96 -0.37 10.97
C CYS A 220 -9.08 -0.13 12.00
N ALA A 221 -9.73 -1.20 12.48
CA ALA A 221 -10.75 -1.10 13.52
C ALA A 221 -10.18 -0.59 14.85
N ALA A 222 -9.00 -1.06 15.25
CA ALA A 222 -8.33 -0.62 16.47
C ALA A 222 -7.87 0.85 16.39
N ASP A 223 -7.44 1.33 15.22
CA ASP A 223 -7.03 2.73 15.02
C ASP A 223 -8.22 3.69 14.98
N ALA A 224 -9.39 3.21 14.52
CA ALA A 224 -10.64 3.97 14.53
C ALA A 224 -11.33 4.01 15.91
N ALA A 225 -10.95 3.13 16.84
CA ALA A 225 -11.49 3.13 18.18
C ALA A 225 -11.06 4.41 18.93
N PRO A 226 -11.97 5.13 19.59
CA PRO A 226 -11.57 6.22 20.48
C PRO A 226 -10.60 5.67 21.51
N VAL A 227 -9.53 6.41 21.81
CA VAL A 227 -8.75 6.14 23.03
C VAL A 227 -9.74 6.29 24.17
N GLU A 228 -10.12 5.19 24.82
CA GLU A 228 -10.87 5.27 26.06
C GLU A 228 -10.02 6.13 27.01
N ASP A 229 -10.54 7.29 27.40
CA ASP A 229 -9.96 8.12 28.43
C ASP A 229 -9.98 7.29 29.73
N GLY A 230 -8.93 6.50 29.91
CA GLY A 230 -8.57 5.89 31.18
C GLY A 230 -8.15 7.00 32.13
N SER A 231 -9.14 7.71 32.66
CA SER A 231 -8.97 8.43 33.91
C SER A 231 -8.76 7.40 35.03
N PRO A 232 -7.85 7.70 35.97
CA PRO A 232 -6.96 6.72 36.61
C PRO A 232 -7.61 5.76 37.59
#